data_AF-A0AB34NZ35-F1
#
_entry.id   AF-A0AB34NZ35-F1
#
_cell.length_a   1.000
_cell.length_b   1.000
_cell.length_c   1.000
_cell.angle_alpha   90.00
_cell.angle_beta   90.00
_cell.angle_gamma   90.00
#
_symmetry.space_group_name_H-M   'P 1'
#
loop_
_entity.id
_entity.type
_entity.pdbx_description
1 polymer ?
#
loop_
_entity_poly.entity_id
_entity_poly.type
_entity_poly.pdbx_seq_one_letter_code
_entity_poly.pdbx_strand_id
1 'polypeptide(L)'
;MLLHSFGSLALSSTLQMKVSLSKIKQDAENSEEAAVYNALQYLESINNKAYGHALTEFSTSNEQRDEAFNWANQNPYLQKKMRLLNTVYQSDNAIQKKAAHVFISTGLYHSSFFGPLYLFGQHKLPRTAELIKYALRITTLNGIYTGIKFRRDFFNLSKEEQ
;
A
#
# COMPACT_ATOMS: atom_id res chain seq x y z
N MET A 1 1.83 -18.87 -5.85
CA MET A 1 0.64 -18.04 -5.49
C MET A 1 0.85 -17.26 -4.20
N LEU A 2 1.01 -17.89 -3.03
CA LEU A 2 1.14 -17.18 -1.74
C LEU A 2 2.39 -16.30 -1.66
N LEU A 3 3.55 -16.80 -2.09
CA LEU A 3 4.80 -16.04 -2.12
C LEU A 3 4.70 -14.82 -3.05
N HIS A 4 4.15 -14.99 -4.25
CA HIS A 4 3.92 -13.87 -5.18
C HIS A 4 2.93 -12.83 -4.61
N SER A 5 1.90 -13.25 -3.86
CA SER A 5 1.03 -12.32 -3.13
C SER A 5 1.82 -11.46 -2.13
N PHE A 6 2.66 -12.08 -1.30
CA PHE A 6 3.48 -11.33 -0.34
C PHE A 6 4.57 -10.49 -1.02
N GLY A 7 5.16 -10.95 -2.12
CA GLY A 7 6.10 -10.17 -2.94
C GLY A 7 5.44 -8.91 -3.51
N SER A 8 4.22 -9.02 -4.03
CA SER A 8 3.41 -7.88 -4.50
C SER A 8 3.07 -6.91 -3.36
N LEU A 9 2.69 -7.42 -2.20
CA LEU A 9 2.41 -6.61 -1.00
C LEU A 9 3.66 -5.86 -0.53
N ALA A 10 4.81 -6.54 -0.43
CA ALA A 10 6.08 -5.94 -0.05
C ALA A 10 6.52 -4.85 -1.03
N LEU A 11 6.42 -5.10 -2.34
CA LEU A 11 6.74 -4.09 -3.36
C LEU A 11 5.83 -2.86 -3.26
N SER A 12 4.51 -3.09 -3.19
CA SER A 12 3.52 -2.01 -3.11
C SER A 12 3.75 -1.18 -1.84
N SER A 13 3.95 -1.84 -0.70
CA SER A 13 4.18 -1.21 0.60
C SER A 13 5.48 -0.42 0.65
N THR A 14 6.51 -0.88 -0.08
CA THR A 14 7.76 -0.14 -0.24
C THR A 14 7.53 1.22 -0.91
N LEU A 15 6.74 1.27 -1.99
CA LEU A 15 6.41 2.54 -2.63
C LEU A 15 5.62 3.46 -1.69
N GLN A 16 4.66 2.90 -0.94
CA GLN A 16 3.83 3.67 -0.02
C GLN A 16 4.66 4.30 1.11
N MET A 17 5.50 3.50 1.78
CA MET A 17 6.29 3.97 2.92
C MET A 17 7.46 4.87 2.49
N LYS A 18 8.12 4.61 1.35
CA LYS A 18 9.31 5.39 0.95
C LYS A 18 8.97 6.66 0.18
N VAL A 19 7.87 6.67 -0.57
CA VAL A 19 7.53 7.76 -1.48
C VAL A 19 6.18 8.37 -1.15
N SER A 20 5.10 7.59 -1.26
CA SER A 20 3.74 8.14 -1.27
C SER A 20 3.43 8.97 -0.03
N LEU A 21 3.55 8.37 1.17
CA LEU A 21 3.21 9.04 2.41
C LEU A 21 4.13 10.22 2.73
N SER A 22 5.39 10.16 2.28
CA SER A 22 6.33 11.27 2.40
C SER A 22 5.90 12.46 1.54
N LYS A 23 5.52 12.21 0.28
CA LYS A 23 5.06 13.24 -0.67
C LYS A 23 3.72 13.85 -0.27
N ILE A 24 2.76 13.04 0.17
CA ILE A 24 1.46 13.52 0.63
C ILE A 24 1.60 14.37 1.90
N LYS A 25 2.49 13.98 2.81
CA LYS A 25 2.77 14.74 4.03
C LYS A 25 3.30 16.15 3.74
N GLN A 26 4.05 16.34 2.66
CA GLN A 26 4.54 17.67 2.27
C GLN A 26 3.38 18.62 1.89
N ASP A 27 2.24 18.06 1.47
CA ASP A 27 1.02 18.78 1.11
C ASP A 27 -0.01 18.79 2.25
N ALA A 28 0.42 18.55 3.49
CA ALA A 28 -0.44 18.62 4.67
C ALA A 28 -0.83 20.07 4.97
N GLU A 29 -2.08 20.30 5.36
CA GLU A 29 -2.59 21.65 5.68
C GLU A 29 -1.93 22.22 6.95
N ASN A 30 -1.65 21.37 7.93
CA ASN A 30 -1.09 21.74 9.22
C ASN A 30 -0.20 20.64 9.80
N SER A 31 0.45 20.95 10.94
CA SER A 31 1.37 20.04 11.61
C SER A 31 0.67 18.80 12.17
N GLU A 32 -0.59 18.90 12.58
CA GLU A 32 -1.39 17.77 13.05
C GLU A 32 -1.65 16.77 11.92
N GLU A 33 -2.02 17.26 10.73
CA GLU A 33 -2.19 16.41 9.55
C GLU A 33 -0.88 15.74 9.15
N ALA A 34 0.23 16.47 9.19
CA ALA A 34 1.56 15.91 8.92
C ALA A 34 1.95 14.81 9.94
N ALA A 35 1.58 14.99 11.22
CA ALA A 35 1.81 14.00 12.27
C ALA A 35 1.01 12.71 12.04
N VAL A 36 -0.23 12.82 11.58
CA VAL A 36 -1.02 11.63 11.19
C VAL A 36 -0.35 10.88 10.05
N TYR A 37 0.13 11.56 9.00
CA TYR A 37 0.84 10.89 7.91
C TYR A 37 2.16 10.24 8.36
N ASN A 38 2.87 10.82 9.33
CA ASN A 38 4.03 10.16 9.95
C ASN A 38 3.63 8.83 10.63
N ALA A 39 2.53 8.82 11.39
CA ALA A 39 2.04 7.61 12.03
C ALA A 39 1.60 6.55 11.00
N LEU A 40 0.91 6.96 9.94
CA LEU A 40 0.53 6.06 8.84
C LEU A 40 1.76 5.48 8.13
N GLN A 41 2.80 6.28 7.92
CA GLN A 41 4.07 5.84 7.31
C GLN A 41 4.79 4.81 8.18
N TYR A 42 4.77 4.98 9.50
CA TYR A 42 5.29 4.00 10.44
C TYR A 42 4.50 2.68 10.39
N LEU A 43 3.17 2.74 10.43
CA LEU A 43 2.31 1.56 10.33
C LEU A 43 2.53 0.80 9.01
N GLU A 44 2.71 1.52 7.90
CA GLU A 44 3.01 0.91 6.61
C GLU A 44 4.40 0.24 6.59
N SER A 45 5.37 0.80 7.31
CA SER A 45 6.68 0.16 7.49
C SER A 45 6.60 -1.14 8.29
N ILE A 46 5.70 -1.20 9.29
CA ILE A 46 5.40 -2.45 10.03
C ILE A 46 4.80 -3.49 9.07
N ASN A 47 3.82 -3.10 8.26
CA ASN A 47 3.23 -3.99 7.25
C ASN A 47 4.29 -4.55 6.31
N ASN A 48 5.16 -3.69 5.77
CA ASN A 48 6.22 -4.09 4.87
C ASN A 48 7.14 -5.15 5.49
N LYS A 49 7.58 -4.93 6.74
CA LYS A 49 8.41 -5.88 7.48
C LYS A 49 7.67 -7.21 7.71
N ALA A 50 6.38 -7.15 8.03
CA ALA A 50 5.55 -8.33 8.25
C ALA A 50 5.43 -9.19 6.97
N TYR A 51 5.29 -8.57 5.80
CA TYR A 51 5.29 -9.29 4.52
C TYR A 51 6.64 -9.95 4.22
N GLY A 52 7.75 -9.26 4.49
CA GLY A 52 9.09 -9.81 4.33
C GLY A 52 9.36 -11.00 5.26
N HIS A 53 8.85 -10.94 6.50
CA HIS A 53 8.89 -12.07 7.42
C HIS A 53 8.05 -13.25 6.91
N ALA A 54 6.81 -13.01 6.47
CA ALA A 54 5.97 -14.06 5.89
C ALA A 54 6.62 -14.73 4.67
N LEU A 55 7.25 -13.96 3.77
CA LEU A 55 8.02 -14.51 2.66
C LEU A 55 9.13 -15.45 3.13
N THR A 56 9.84 -15.08 4.19
CA THR A 56 10.92 -15.90 4.74
C THR A 56 10.36 -17.20 5.33
N GLU A 57 9.30 -17.13 6.13
CA GLU A 57 8.70 -18.31 6.78
C GLU A 57 8.06 -19.28 5.77
N PHE A 58 7.53 -18.79 4.66
CA PHE A 58 6.89 -19.63 3.64
C PHE A 58 7.84 -20.11 2.55
N SER A 59 9.09 -19.64 2.53
CA SER A 59 10.08 -20.08 1.54
C SER A 59 10.86 -21.27 2.07
N THR A 60 11.09 -22.27 1.23
CA THR A 60 11.91 -23.45 1.58
C THR A 60 13.41 -23.21 1.42
N SER A 61 13.80 -22.14 0.71
CA SER A 61 15.18 -21.71 0.52
C SER A 61 15.26 -20.20 0.27
N ASN A 62 16.46 -19.64 0.44
CA ASN A 62 16.70 -18.23 0.07
C ASN A 62 16.45 -17.98 -1.43
N GLU A 63 16.76 -18.95 -2.30
CA GLU A 63 16.53 -18.84 -3.74
C GLU A 63 15.04 -18.68 -4.07
N GLN A 64 14.17 -19.44 -3.39
CA GLN A 64 12.72 -19.31 -3.59
C GLN A 64 12.19 -17.96 -3.09
N ARG A 65 12.73 -17.47 -1.96
CA ARG A 65 12.39 -16.13 -1.47
C ARG A 65 12.80 -15.05 -2.46
N ASP A 66 14.02 -15.16 -3.00
CA ASP A 66 14.58 -14.20 -3.94
C ASP A 66 13.86 -14.26 -5.28
N GLU A 67 13.39 -15.44 -5.72
CA GLU A 67 12.48 -15.60 -6.87
C GLU A 67 11.20 -14.80 -6.67
N ALA A 68 10.56 -14.88 -5.51
CA ALA A 68 9.32 -14.13 -5.25
C ALA A 68 9.53 -12.60 -5.31
N PHE A 69 10.66 -12.11 -4.80
CA PHE A 69 11.04 -10.70 -4.94
C PHE A 69 11.36 -10.32 -6.39
N ASN A 70 12.13 -11.14 -7.09
CA ASN A 70 12.47 -10.93 -8.49
C ASN A 70 11.24 -10.91 -9.38
N TRP A 71 10.31 -11.84 -9.17
CA TRP A 71 9.02 -11.87 -9.84
C TRP A 71 8.27 -10.56 -9.61
N ALA A 72 8.17 -10.06 -8.37
CA ALA A 72 7.48 -8.80 -8.10
C ALA A 72 8.16 -7.61 -8.81
N ASN A 73 9.49 -7.60 -8.84
CA ASN A 73 10.28 -6.55 -9.49
C ASN A 73 10.25 -6.61 -11.03
N GLN A 74 9.97 -7.76 -11.63
CA GLN A 74 9.96 -7.95 -13.07
C GLN A 74 8.54 -8.08 -13.66
N ASN A 75 7.53 -8.32 -12.83
CA ASN A 75 6.16 -8.49 -13.30
C ASN A 75 5.66 -7.22 -14.02
N PRO A 76 5.28 -7.29 -15.31
CA PRO A 76 4.97 -6.11 -16.10
C PRO A 76 3.75 -5.34 -15.58
N TYR A 77 2.75 -6.03 -15.02
CA TYR A 77 1.55 -5.39 -14.47
C TYR A 77 1.85 -4.66 -13.16
N LEU A 78 2.62 -5.28 -12.25
CA LEU A 78 3.05 -4.64 -11.01
C LEU A 78 3.93 -3.44 -11.29
N GLN A 79 4.92 -3.58 -12.18
CA GLN A 79 5.81 -2.47 -12.53
C GLN A 79 5.06 -1.33 -13.21
N LYS A 80 4.13 -1.61 -14.13
CA LYS A 80 3.28 -0.57 -14.74
C LYS A 80 2.47 0.18 -13.68
N LYS A 81 1.84 -0.55 -12.75
CA LYS A 81 1.09 0.02 -11.62
C LYS A 81 1.99 0.91 -10.74
N MET A 82 3.17 0.42 -10.35
CA MET A 82 4.12 1.17 -9.50
C MET A 82 4.63 2.43 -10.19
N ARG A 83 4.96 2.36 -11.48
CA ARG A 83 5.42 3.54 -12.26
C ARG A 83 4.33 4.60 -12.34
N LEU A 84 3.10 4.22 -12.68
CA LEU A 84 1.99 5.16 -12.79
C LEU A 84 1.73 5.88 -11.47
N LEU A 85 1.65 5.13 -10.36
CA LEU A 85 1.47 5.72 -9.03
C LEU A 85 2.64 6.63 -8.65
N ASN A 86 3.88 6.20 -8.89
CA ASN A 86 5.06 7.01 -8.60
C ASN A 86 5.08 8.31 -9.41
N THR A 87 4.73 8.27 -10.70
CA THR A 87 4.60 9.48 -11.52
C THR A 87 3.61 10.47 -10.89
N VAL A 88 2.45 10.01 -10.43
CA VAL A 88 1.48 10.87 -9.74
C VAL A 88 2.05 11.42 -8.43
N TYR A 89 2.73 10.60 -7.63
CA TYR A 89 3.34 11.04 -6.36
C TYR A 89 4.47 12.07 -6.53
N GLN A 90 5.16 12.06 -7.68
CA GLN A 90 6.19 13.05 -8.01
C GLN A 90 5.65 14.32 -8.66
N SER A 91 4.38 14.35 -9.06
CA SER A 91 3.75 15.56 -9.59
C SER A 91 3.56 16.62 -8.50
N ASP A 92 3.29 17.87 -8.87
CA ASP A 92 3.00 18.94 -7.91
C ASP A 92 1.51 19.02 -7.51
N ASN A 93 0.66 18.11 -8.01
CA ASN A 93 -0.78 18.14 -7.74
C ASN A 93 -1.13 17.32 -6.49
N ALA A 94 -1.29 18.00 -5.36
CA ALA A 94 -1.62 17.39 -4.06
C ALA A 94 -2.92 16.55 -4.09
N ILE A 95 -3.94 17.00 -4.83
CA ILE A 95 -5.24 16.32 -4.92
C ILE A 95 -5.09 15.00 -5.67
N GLN A 96 -4.35 14.98 -6.79
CA GLN A 96 -4.06 13.75 -7.54
C GLN A 96 -3.24 12.76 -6.71
N LYS A 97 -2.24 13.21 -5.93
CA LYS A 97 -1.50 12.34 -5.01
C LYS A 97 -2.42 11.66 -4.00
N LYS A 98 -3.32 12.43 -3.38
CA LYS A 98 -4.30 11.92 -2.41
C LYS A 98 -5.27 10.93 -3.08
N ALA A 99 -5.77 11.23 -4.28
CA ALA A 99 -6.61 10.30 -5.05
C ALA A 99 -5.90 8.98 -5.38
N ALA A 100 -4.65 9.05 -5.89
CA ALA A 100 -3.84 7.88 -6.18
C ALA A 100 -3.60 7.02 -4.93
N HIS A 101 -3.34 7.64 -3.78
CA HIS A 101 -3.20 6.97 -2.48
C HIS A 101 -4.48 6.24 -2.06
N VAL A 102 -5.64 6.88 -2.25
CA VAL A 102 -6.94 6.26 -1.97
C VAL A 102 -7.14 5.04 -2.86
N PHE A 103 -6.92 5.15 -4.17
CA PHE A 103 -7.09 4.02 -5.10
C PHE A 103 -6.25 2.79 -4.74
N ILE A 104 -4.97 2.99 -4.38
CA ILE A 104 -4.15 1.86 -3.95
C ILE A 104 -4.60 1.30 -2.61
N SER A 105 -4.89 2.16 -1.63
CA SER A 105 -5.24 1.77 -0.27
C SER A 105 -6.57 1.02 -0.19
N THR A 106 -7.57 1.42 -0.99
CA THR A 106 -8.92 0.83 -0.93
C THR A 106 -9.22 -0.17 -2.04
N GLY A 107 -8.49 -0.12 -3.16
CA GLY A 107 -8.73 -0.99 -4.31
C GLY A 107 -7.55 -1.91 -4.60
N LEU A 108 -6.42 -1.33 -5.03
CA LEU A 108 -5.36 -2.11 -5.69
C LEU A 108 -4.66 -3.11 -4.76
N TYR A 109 -4.57 -2.82 -3.46
CA TYR A 109 -4.05 -3.74 -2.46
C TYR A 109 -4.85 -5.04 -2.34
N HIS A 110 -6.18 -4.97 -2.51
CA HIS A 110 -7.07 -6.11 -2.28
C HIS A 110 -6.80 -7.30 -3.20
N SER A 111 -6.31 -7.04 -4.42
CA SER A 111 -5.88 -8.10 -5.34
C SER A 111 -4.77 -8.99 -4.74
N SER A 112 -3.88 -8.40 -3.92
CA SER A 112 -2.78 -9.13 -3.28
C SER A 112 -3.17 -9.74 -1.92
N PHE A 113 -4.19 -9.18 -1.25
CA PHE A 113 -4.77 -9.77 -0.04
C PHE A 113 -5.64 -10.99 -0.29
N PHE A 114 -6.17 -11.16 -1.51
CA PHE A 114 -7.08 -12.26 -1.85
C PHE A 114 -6.50 -13.64 -1.53
N GLY A 115 -5.26 -13.94 -1.96
CA GLY A 115 -4.66 -15.27 -1.78
C GLY A 115 -4.62 -15.73 -0.31
N PRO A 116 -4.02 -14.95 0.60
CA PRO A 116 -4.04 -15.26 2.03
C PRO A 116 -5.45 -15.38 2.65
N LEU A 117 -6.38 -14.48 2.28
CA LEU A 117 -7.75 -14.52 2.82
C LEU A 117 -8.55 -15.71 2.29
N TYR A 118 -8.33 -16.09 1.03
CA TYR A 118 -8.92 -17.29 0.45
C TYR A 118 -8.50 -18.54 1.24
N LEU A 119 -7.19 -18.68 1.53
CA LEU A 119 -6.69 -19.78 2.35
C LEU A 119 -7.28 -19.77 3.77
N PHE A 120 -7.43 -18.58 4.37
CA PHE A 120 -8.10 -18.43 5.66
C PHE A 120 -9.55 -18.93 5.63
N GLY A 121 -10.31 -18.58 4.58
CA GLY A 121 -11.68 -19.08 4.38
C GLY A 121 -11.78 -20.61 4.24
N GLN A 122 -10.67 -21.27 3.90
CA GLN A 122 -10.53 -22.73 3.86
C GLN A 122 -9.95 -23.31 5.15
N HIS A 123 -9.99 -22.55 6.25
CA HIS A 123 -9.43 -22.91 7.57
C HIS A 123 -7.91 -23.14 7.58
N LYS A 124 -7.16 -22.57 6.62
CA LYS A 124 -5.70 -22.66 6.55
C LYS A 124 -5.05 -21.36 6.99
N LEU A 125 -3.84 -21.46 7.56
CA LEU A 125 -2.99 -20.32 7.91
C LEU A 125 -3.67 -19.24 8.79
N PRO A 126 -4.38 -19.61 9.89
CA PRO A 126 -5.13 -18.63 10.70
C PRO A 126 -4.24 -17.52 11.28
N ARG A 127 -3.01 -17.84 11.69
CA ARG A 127 -2.05 -16.83 12.22
C ARG A 127 -1.61 -15.83 11.15
N THR A 128 -1.37 -16.30 9.93
CA THR A 128 -1.05 -15.45 8.78
C THR A 128 -2.24 -14.57 8.40
N ALA A 129 -3.46 -15.09 8.55
CA ALA A 129 -4.66 -14.30 8.31
C ALA A 129 -4.77 -13.12 9.28
N GLU A 130 -4.37 -13.27 10.55
CA GLU A 130 -4.36 -12.15 11.50
C GLU A 130 -3.39 -11.03 11.08
N LEU A 131 -2.20 -11.39 10.57
CA LEU A 131 -1.27 -10.42 9.98
C LEU A 131 -1.92 -9.66 8.82
N ILE A 132 -2.62 -10.35 7.92
CA ILE A 132 -3.31 -9.73 6.79
C ILE A 132 -4.50 -8.88 7.24
N LYS A 133 -5.27 -9.30 8.24
CA LYS A 133 -6.37 -8.51 8.82
C LYS A 133 -5.85 -7.22 9.46
N TYR A 134 -4.70 -7.28 10.13
CA TYR A 134 -4.05 -6.09 10.67
C TYR A 134 -3.63 -5.12 9.55
N ALA A 135 -2.99 -5.64 8.50
CA ALA A 135 -2.62 -4.84 7.33
C ALA A 135 -3.84 -4.22 6.61
N LEU A 136 -4.95 -4.96 6.50
CA LEU A 136 -6.21 -4.46 5.95
C LEU A 136 -6.76 -3.28 6.76
N ARG A 137 -6.70 -3.34 8.10
CA ARG A 137 -7.14 -2.22 8.95
C ARG A 137 -6.28 -0.99 8.73
N ILE A 138 -4.96 -1.15 8.61
CA ILE A 138 -4.04 -0.04 8.33
C ILE A 138 -4.29 0.58 6.95
N THR A 139 -4.44 -0.25 5.91
CA THR A 139 -4.72 0.24 4.54
C THR A 139 -6.09 0.90 4.46
N THR A 140 -7.08 0.40 5.20
CA THR A 140 -8.38 1.06 5.37
C THR A 140 -8.26 2.42 6.04
N LEU A 141 -7.49 2.54 7.13
CA LEU A 141 -7.26 3.81 7.81
C LEU A 141 -6.56 4.82 6.89
N ASN A 142 -5.54 4.37 6.13
CA ASN A 142 -4.88 5.18 5.10
C ASN A 142 -5.89 5.70 4.07
N GLY A 143 -6.74 4.82 3.53
CA GLY A 143 -7.74 5.18 2.53
C GLY A 143 -8.80 6.15 3.07
N ILE A 144 -9.33 5.91 4.27
CA ILE A 144 -10.36 6.76 4.88
C ILE A 144 -9.79 8.15 5.18
N TYR A 145 -8.67 8.22 5.89
CA TYR A 145 -8.09 9.49 6.33
C TYR A 145 -7.70 10.37 5.12
N THR A 146 -6.92 9.81 4.20
CA THR A 146 -6.53 10.54 2.98
C THR A 146 -7.74 10.85 2.10
N GLY A 147 -8.76 9.99 2.06
CA GLY A 147 -9.98 10.22 1.30
C GLY A 147 -10.86 11.36 1.85
N ILE A 148 -10.85 11.58 3.17
CA ILE A 148 -11.48 12.77 3.78
C ILE A 148 -10.73 14.04 3.34
N LYS A 149 -9.38 14.02 3.40
CA LYS A 149 -8.54 15.15 2.99
C LYS A 149 -8.65 15.45 1.50
N PHE A 150 -8.66 14.42 0.65
CA PHE A 150 -8.96 14.54 -0.78
C PHE A 150 -10.30 15.24 -1.02
N ARG A 151 -11.38 14.77 -0.38
CA ARG A 151 -12.71 15.37 -0.58
C ARG A 151 -12.74 16.83 -0.17
N ARG A 152 -12.17 17.19 0.98
CA ARG A 152 -12.05 18.58 1.43
C ARG A 152 -11.37 19.44 0.35
N ASP A 153 -10.20 19.01 -0.12
CA ASP A 153 -9.41 19.80 -1.07
C ASP A 153 -10.06 19.87 -2.45
N PHE A 154 -10.66 18.77 -2.90
CA PHE A 154 -11.40 18.69 -4.17
C PHE A 154 -12.60 19.64 -4.19
N PHE A 155 -13.37 19.72 -3.11
CA PHE A 155 -14.53 20.61 -3.04
C PHE A 155 -14.17 22.10 -2.92
N ASN A 156 -12.90 22.43 -2.64
CA ASN A 156 -12.40 23.80 -2.67
C ASN A 156 -12.02 24.27 -4.09
N LEU A 157 -11.93 23.35 -5.07
CA LEU A 157 -11.69 23.69 -6.46
C LEU A 157 -12.93 24.31 -7.12
N SER A 158 -12.72 25.07 -8.19
CA SER A 158 -13.83 25.53 -9.03
C SER A 158 -14.53 24.35 -9.72
N LYS A 159 -15.79 24.53 -10.16
CA LYS A 159 -16.53 23.47 -10.86
C LYS A 159 -15.91 23.02 -12.17
N GLU A 160 -15.07 23.86 -12.79
CA GLU A 160 -14.36 23.52 -14.03
C GLU A 160 -13.11 22.68 -13.77
N GLU A 161 -12.51 22.81 -12.58
CA GLU A 161 -11.33 22.06 -12.16
C GLU A 161 -11.65 20.74 -11.45
N GLN A 162 -12.90 20.59 -10.96
CA GLN A 162 -13.44 19.35 -10.37
C GLN A 162 -13.74 18.29 -11.45
#